data_AF-A0A7L2ZC54-F1
#
_entry.id   AF-A0A7L2ZC54-F1
#
_cell.length_a   1.000
_cell.length_b   1.000
_cell.length_c   1.000
_cell.angle_alpha   90.00
_cell.angle_beta   90.00
_cell.angle_gamma   90.00
#
_symmetry.space_group_name_H-M   'P 1'
#
loop_
_entity.id
_entity.type
_entity.pdbx_description
1 polymer ?
#
loop_
_entity_poly.entity_id
_entity_poly.type
_entity_poly.pdbx_seq_one_letter_code
_entity_poly.pdbx_strand_id
1 'polypeptide(L)'
;RSAWCFALLVLGYLLYLVFGAVVFSSVELPYEDLLRQELGKLKQRFLEEHTCLSEQQLEQFLMRVLEASNYGVSVLSNASGNWNWDFTSSLFFASTVLSTTGYGHTVPLSDGGKAFCIIYSVIGIPFTLLFLTAVVQRIIVYVTRRPVLYFHIRWGFSKQIVAIIHAMVLGFITVSCFFLIPAAIFSVLEDDWNFLESFYFCFISLSTIGLGDYVPGEGYNQKFRELYKIGITCYLLLGLIAMLVVLETFCELHELKKFRKLFYVKKDKEEDQVNIMEHDQLSFSSISDQAASMKDDQKANEPFVTSQSPTSNDSSLNN
;
A
#
# COMPACT_ATOMS: atom_id res chain seq x y z
N ARG A 1 30.48 2.01 -5.96
CA ARG A 1 29.63 3.22 -5.86
C ARG A 1 28.24 2.92 -5.29
N SER A 2 27.50 1.95 -5.83
CA SER A 2 26.16 1.55 -5.31
C SER A 2 26.17 1.10 -3.84
N ALA A 3 27.13 0.26 -3.41
CA ALA A 3 27.26 -0.17 -2.01
C ALA A 3 27.48 0.99 -1.01
N TRP A 4 28.30 1.98 -1.37
CA TRP A 4 28.51 3.18 -0.54
C TRP A 4 27.27 4.07 -0.48
N CYS A 5 26.55 4.24 -1.59
CA CYS A 5 25.28 4.97 -1.59
C CYS A 5 24.22 4.26 -0.74
N PHE A 6 24.15 2.94 -0.79
CA PHE A 6 23.27 2.15 0.07
C PHE A 6 23.65 2.26 1.56
N ALA A 7 24.94 2.16 1.89
CA ALA A 7 25.41 2.35 3.27
C ALA A 7 25.10 3.76 3.80
N LEU A 8 25.25 4.80 2.96
CA LEU A 8 24.85 6.17 3.29
C LEU A 8 23.33 6.32 3.51
N LEU A 9 22.50 5.62 2.73
CA LEU A 9 21.06 5.59 2.94
C LEU A 9 20.70 4.95 4.28
N VAL A 10 21.33 3.82 4.61
CA VAL A 10 21.14 3.14 5.90
C VAL A 10 21.58 4.03 7.05
N LEU A 11 22.77 4.63 6.96
CA LEU A 11 23.25 5.58 7.97
C LEU A 11 22.31 6.79 8.11
N GLY A 12 21.86 7.36 7.00
CA GLY A 12 20.90 8.47 7.00
C GLY A 12 19.58 8.09 7.67
N TYR A 13 19.07 6.88 7.44
CA TYR A 13 17.87 6.38 8.09
C TYR A 13 18.07 6.18 9.60
N LEU A 14 19.21 5.60 10.02
CA LEU A 14 19.55 5.46 11.45
C LEU A 14 19.65 6.82 12.14
N LEU A 15 20.30 7.80 11.51
CA LEU A 15 20.37 9.17 12.01
C LEU A 15 18.98 9.82 12.11
N TYR A 16 18.10 9.56 11.14
CA TYR A 16 16.72 10.04 11.18
C TYR A 16 15.91 9.44 12.34
N LEU A 17 16.10 8.15 12.64
CA LEU A 17 15.51 7.52 13.82
C LEU A 17 16.03 8.11 15.13
N VAL A 18 17.35 8.31 15.25
CA VAL A 18 17.95 8.94 16.44
C VAL A 18 17.44 10.37 16.61
N PHE A 19 17.36 11.14 15.52
CA PHE A 19 16.76 12.48 15.55
C PHE A 19 15.31 12.44 16.04
N GLY A 20 14.48 11.56 15.49
CA GLY A 20 13.10 11.37 15.94
C GLY A 20 13.01 10.99 17.42
N ALA A 21 13.85 10.06 17.88
CA ALA A 21 13.89 9.63 19.28
C ALA A 21 14.25 10.79 20.24
N VAL A 22 15.23 11.62 19.87
CA VAL A 22 15.61 12.80 20.68
C VAL A 22 14.45 13.80 20.73
N VAL A 23 13.81 14.09 19.59
CA VAL A 23 12.69 15.03 19.54
C VAL A 23 11.52 14.53 20.38
N PHE A 24 11.04 13.30 20.15
CA PHE A 24 9.94 12.72 20.93
C PHE A 24 10.26 12.66 22.41
N SER A 25 11.46 12.19 22.78
CA SER A 25 11.86 12.14 24.19
C SER A 25 11.92 13.52 24.83
N SER A 26 12.34 14.56 24.10
CA SER A 26 12.41 15.92 24.65
C SER A 26 11.03 16.58 24.79
N VAL A 27 10.09 16.25 23.90
CA VAL A 27 8.75 16.84 23.86
C VAL A 27 7.81 16.11 24.82
N GLU A 28 7.78 14.77 24.81
CA GLU A 28 6.78 13.98 25.52
C GLU A 28 7.14 13.66 26.98
N LEU A 29 8.43 13.51 27.30
CA LEU A 29 8.86 13.10 28.66
C LEU A 29 8.36 14.05 29.78
N PRO A 30 8.36 15.39 29.62
CA PRO A 30 7.81 16.28 30.63
C PRO A 30 6.30 16.09 30.87
N TYR A 31 5.53 15.79 29.82
CA TYR A 31 4.09 15.53 29.95
C TYR A 31 3.81 14.17 30.58
N GLU A 32 4.61 13.16 30.26
CA GLU A 32 4.53 11.85 30.92
C GLU A 32 4.81 11.96 32.44
N ASP A 33 5.85 12.70 32.82
CA ASP A 33 6.19 12.92 34.23
C ASP A 33 5.08 13.70 34.96
N LEU A 34 4.48 14.71 34.31
CA LEU A 34 3.34 15.44 34.86
C LEU A 34 2.14 14.51 35.08
N LEU A 35 1.78 13.70 34.09
CA LEU A 35 0.65 12.78 34.17
C LEU A 35 0.86 11.72 35.26
N ARG A 36 2.09 11.18 35.39
CA ARG A 36 2.44 10.24 36.47
C ARG A 36 2.27 10.88 37.85
N GLN A 37 2.67 12.15 38.01
CA GLN A 37 2.49 12.88 39.27
C GLN A 37 1.00 13.13 39.57
N GLU A 38 0.21 13.49 38.56
CA GLU A 38 -1.23 13.71 38.71
C GLU A 38 -1.96 12.42 39.12
N LEU A 39 -1.66 11.29 38.46
CA LEU A 39 -2.21 9.99 38.82
C LEU A 39 -1.81 9.57 40.23
N GLY A 40 -0.54 9.75 40.62
CA GLY A 40 -0.06 9.45 41.97
C GLY A 40 -0.80 10.27 43.03
N LYS A 41 -0.95 11.58 42.82
CA LYS A 41 -1.71 12.47 43.70
C LYS A 41 -3.20 12.11 43.75
N LEU A 42 -3.79 11.71 42.62
CA LEU A 42 -5.19 11.27 42.56
C LEU A 42 -5.41 9.98 43.35
N LYS A 43 -4.52 8.99 43.19
CA LYS A 43 -4.54 7.73 43.94
C LYS A 43 -4.46 8.00 45.45
N GLN A 44 -3.52 8.85 45.86
CA GLN A 44 -3.34 9.18 47.27
C GLN A 44 -4.58 9.88 47.85
N ARG A 45 -5.11 10.91 47.18
CA ARG A 45 -6.35 11.60 47.62
C ARG A 45 -7.51 10.63 47.75
N PHE A 46 -7.68 9.71 46.80
CA PHE A 46 -8.77 8.74 46.83
C PHE A 46 -8.67 7.79 48.04
N LEU A 47 -7.46 7.35 48.40
CA LEU A 47 -7.21 6.52 49.59
C LEU A 47 -7.41 7.28 50.90
N GLU A 48 -7.04 8.57 50.94
CA GLU A 48 -7.26 9.44 52.10
C GLU A 48 -8.75 9.71 52.35
N GLU A 49 -9.53 9.90 51.28
CA GLU A 49 -10.99 10.08 51.35
C GLU A 49 -11.73 8.79 51.76
N HIS A 50 -11.17 7.63 51.44
CA HIS A 50 -11.81 6.32 51.65
C HIS A 50 -10.95 5.41 52.54
N THR A 51 -10.97 5.66 53.85
CA THR A 51 -10.20 4.89 54.84
C THR A 51 -10.56 3.40 54.92
N CYS A 52 -11.69 2.99 54.31
CA CYS A 52 -12.12 1.60 54.22
C CYS A 52 -11.46 0.80 53.08
N LEU A 53 -10.73 1.47 52.18
CA LEU A 53 -10.07 0.87 51.02
C LEU A 53 -8.56 0.78 51.25
N SER A 54 -8.02 -0.44 51.12
CA SER A 54 -6.57 -0.62 51.10
C SER A 54 -5.98 -0.32 49.73
N GLU A 55 -4.73 0.15 49.70
CA GLU A 55 -3.99 0.41 48.45
C GLU A 55 -3.95 -0.83 47.53
N GLN A 56 -3.76 -2.02 48.10
CA GLN A 56 -3.74 -3.28 47.34
C GLN A 56 -5.07 -3.60 46.68
N GLN A 57 -6.20 -3.36 47.35
CA GLN A 57 -7.53 -3.59 46.77
C GLN A 57 -7.79 -2.63 45.61
N LEU A 58 -7.38 -1.36 45.75
CA LEU A 58 -7.49 -0.37 44.68
C LEU A 58 -6.62 -0.75 43.48
N GLU A 59 -5.38 -1.19 43.69
CA GLU A 59 -4.51 -1.64 42.62
C GLU A 59 -5.04 -2.89 41.92
N GLN A 60 -5.58 -3.86 42.65
CA GLN A 60 -6.19 -5.04 42.06
C GLN A 60 -7.40 -4.68 41.20
N PHE A 61 -8.25 -3.75 41.67
CA PHE A 61 -9.37 -3.25 40.88
C PHE A 61 -8.89 -2.52 39.62
N LEU A 62 -7.95 -1.58 39.77
CA LEU A 62 -7.37 -0.83 38.65
C LEU A 62 -6.73 -1.77 37.61
N MET A 63 -6.00 -2.79 38.05
CA MET A 63 -5.42 -3.80 37.15
C MET A 63 -6.49 -4.52 36.32
N ARG A 64 -7.63 -4.90 36.93
CA ARG A 64 -8.74 -5.53 36.19
C ARG A 64 -9.44 -4.55 35.24
N VAL A 65 -9.60 -3.29 35.64
CA VAL A 65 -10.17 -2.24 34.79
C VAL A 65 -9.26 -1.97 33.59
N LEU A 66 -7.95 -1.87 33.81
CA LEU A 66 -6.95 -1.67 32.76
C LEU A 66 -6.88 -2.88 31.83
N GLU A 67 -6.94 -4.10 32.37
CA GLU A 67 -7.00 -5.32 31.57
C GLU A 67 -8.24 -5.35 30.67
N ALA A 68 -9.42 -5.02 31.19
CA ALA A 68 -10.65 -4.90 30.39
C ALA A 68 -10.53 -3.80 29.32
N SER A 69 -9.95 -2.65 29.67
CA SER A 69 -9.73 -1.52 28.76
C SER A 69 -8.78 -1.90 27.62
N ASN A 70 -7.73 -2.69 27.88
CA ASN A 70 -6.81 -3.18 26.86
C ASN A 70 -7.48 -4.10 25.82
N TYR A 71 -8.61 -4.72 26.18
CA TYR A 71 -9.45 -5.49 25.26
C TYR A 71 -10.55 -4.63 24.58
N GLY A 72 -10.52 -3.31 24.76
CA GLY A 72 -11.50 -2.36 24.23
C GLY A 72 -12.79 -2.26 25.04
N VAL A 73 -12.87 -2.88 26.23
CA VAL A 73 -14.07 -2.88 27.07
C VAL A 73 -13.95 -1.80 28.13
N SER A 74 -14.71 -0.71 27.96
CA SER A 74 -14.73 0.39 28.94
C SER A 74 -15.71 0.10 30.08
N VAL A 75 -15.28 0.37 31.32
CA VAL A 75 -16.13 0.24 32.53
C VAL A 75 -17.06 1.45 32.70
N LEU A 76 -16.68 2.59 32.09
CA LEU A 76 -17.38 3.88 32.24
C LEU A 76 -18.55 4.04 31.28
N SER A 77 -18.62 3.26 30.20
CA SER A 77 -19.72 3.34 29.24
C SER A 77 -20.94 2.59 29.76
N ASN A 78 -22.12 3.22 29.70
CA ASN A 78 -23.38 2.56 30.04
C ASN A 78 -23.59 1.38 29.07
N ALA A 79 -23.36 0.15 29.56
CA ALA A 79 -23.15 -1.08 28.81
C ALA A 79 -24.32 -1.56 27.93
N SER A 80 -25.40 -0.79 27.81
CA SER A 80 -26.65 -1.23 27.20
C SER A 80 -26.77 -0.98 25.69
N GLY A 81 -25.80 -0.35 25.01
CA GLY A 81 -26.01 0.10 23.62
C GLY A 81 -24.88 -0.09 22.59
N ASN A 82 -23.62 -0.06 23.00
CA ASN A 82 -22.49 -0.01 22.06
C ASN A 82 -21.65 -1.29 22.13
N TRP A 83 -21.86 -2.20 21.17
CA TRP A 83 -21.12 -3.45 21.07
C TRP A 83 -19.89 -3.24 20.18
N ASN A 84 -18.73 -3.72 20.63
CA ASN A 84 -17.49 -3.66 19.83
C ASN A 84 -17.52 -4.65 18.64
N TRP A 85 -18.32 -5.70 18.74
CA TRP A 85 -18.39 -6.80 17.77
C TRP A 85 -19.76 -6.91 17.08
N ASP A 86 -20.46 -5.78 16.88
CA ASP A 86 -21.55 -5.75 15.90
C ASP A 86 -21.00 -5.91 14.46
N PHE A 87 -21.87 -6.18 13.49
CA PHE A 87 -21.43 -6.43 12.12
C PHE A 87 -20.65 -5.25 11.51
N THR A 88 -21.08 -4.01 11.75
CA THR A 88 -20.43 -2.83 11.15
C THR A 88 -19.07 -2.55 11.77
N SER A 89 -18.94 -2.69 13.10
CA SER A 89 -17.64 -2.61 13.78
C SER A 89 -16.72 -3.77 13.40
N SER A 90 -17.27 -4.98 13.22
CA SER A 90 -16.50 -6.14 12.78
C SER A 90 -15.97 -5.98 11.35
N LEU A 91 -16.76 -5.37 10.45
CA LEU A 91 -16.34 -5.02 9.10
C LEU A 91 -15.21 -3.97 9.12
N PHE A 92 -15.35 -2.95 9.97
CA PHE A 92 -14.30 -1.95 10.18
C PHE A 92 -13.01 -2.58 10.72
N PHE A 93 -13.11 -3.48 11.71
CA PHE A 93 -11.98 -4.27 12.20
C PHE A 93 -11.34 -5.09 11.07
N ALA A 94 -12.12 -5.86 10.32
CA ALA A 94 -11.61 -6.68 9.22
C ALA A 94 -10.89 -5.82 8.16
N SER A 95 -11.49 -4.69 7.77
CA SER A 95 -10.88 -3.77 6.81
C SER A 95 -9.57 -3.17 7.31
N THR A 96 -9.50 -2.77 8.59
CA THR A 96 -8.30 -2.14 9.18
C THR A 96 -7.17 -3.14 9.42
N VAL A 97 -7.49 -4.41 9.67
CA VAL A 97 -6.52 -5.51 9.70
C VAL A 97 -5.95 -5.74 8.29
N LEU A 98 -6.79 -5.80 7.27
CA LEU A 98 -6.35 -6.05 5.89
C LEU A 98 -5.60 -4.86 5.27
N SER A 99 -5.96 -3.63 5.64
CA SER A 99 -5.24 -2.41 5.25
C SER A 99 -3.96 -2.18 6.07
N THR A 100 -3.66 -3.08 7.01
CA THR A 100 -2.52 -2.99 7.93
C THR A 100 -2.47 -1.70 8.75
N THR A 101 -3.63 -1.07 8.99
CA THR A 101 -3.74 0.11 9.87
C THR A 101 -3.79 -0.34 11.32
N GLY A 102 -4.68 -1.29 11.66
CA GLY A 102 -4.67 -1.98 12.95
C GLY A 102 -4.73 -1.10 14.22
N TYR A 103 -5.75 -0.24 14.37
CA TYR A 103 -5.88 0.69 15.51
C TYR A 103 -5.80 0.07 16.92
N GLY A 104 -6.06 -1.22 17.10
CA GLY A 104 -5.95 -1.86 18.42
C GLY A 104 -7.01 -1.50 19.47
N HIS A 105 -7.89 -0.52 19.23
CA HIS A 105 -9.06 -0.23 20.10
C HIS A 105 -10.03 -1.42 20.21
N THR A 106 -10.09 -2.28 19.19
CA THR A 106 -10.83 -3.54 19.19
C THR A 106 -9.89 -4.67 18.80
N VAL A 107 -9.79 -5.69 19.66
CA VAL A 107 -8.89 -6.83 19.48
C VAL A 107 -9.60 -8.16 19.79
N PRO A 108 -9.28 -9.25 19.07
CA PRO A 108 -9.91 -10.55 19.31
C PRO A 108 -9.57 -11.06 20.72
N LEU A 109 -10.61 -11.32 21.52
CA LEU A 109 -10.44 -11.75 22.92
C LEU A 109 -10.13 -13.24 23.04
N SER A 110 -10.83 -14.08 22.26
CA SER A 110 -10.70 -15.53 22.33
C SER A 110 -9.48 -16.05 21.57
N ASP A 111 -8.92 -17.18 22.03
CA ASP A 111 -7.80 -17.84 21.34
C ASP A 111 -8.19 -18.27 19.92
N GLY A 112 -9.44 -18.69 19.72
CA GLY A 112 -10.00 -18.97 18.39
C GLY A 112 -10.06 -17.73 17.50
N GLY A 113 -10.47 -16.58 18.03
CA GLY A 113 -10.49 -15.31 17.30
C GLY A 113 -9.09 -14.82 16.93
N LYS A 114 -8.11 -14.98 17.83
CA LYS A 114 -6.69 -14.67 17.57
C LYS A 114 -6.13 -15.57 16.47
N ALA A 115 -6.37 -16.89 16.55
CA ALA A 115 -5.93 -17.84 15.53
C ALA A 115 -6.59 -17.56 14.17
N PHE A 116 -7.88 -17.26 14.16
CA PHE A 116 -8.58 -16.86 12.94
C PHE A 116 -7.99 -15.57 12.34
N CYS A 117 -7.72 -14.55 13.16
CA CYS A 117 -7.12 -13.29 12.71
C CYS A 117 -5.76 -13.51 12.02
N ILE A 118 -4.92 -14.41 12.57
CA ILE A 118 -3.64 -14.77 11.95
C ILE A 118 -3.85 -15.36 10.56
N ILE A 119 -4.70 -16.40 10.44
CA ILE A 119 -4.95 -17.08 9.15
C ILE A 119 -5.59 -16.12 8.14
N TYR A 120 -6.57 -15.33 8.60
CA TYR A 120 -7.26 -14.32 7.81
C TYR A 120 -6.28 -13.27 7.25
N SER A 121 -5.33 -12.80 8.07
CA SER A 121 -4.35 -11.80 7.66
C SER A 121 -3.32 -12.34 6.67
N VAL A 122 -2.86 -13.58 6.86
CA VAL A 122 -1.88 -14.24 5.96
C VAL A 122 -2.42 -14.34 4.53
N ILE A 123 -3.72 -14.61 4.37
CA ILE A 123 -4.36 -14.71 3.04
C ILE A 123 -4.83 -13.33 2.57
N GLY A 124 -5.41 -12.54 3.47
CA GLY A 124 -6.08 -11.28 3.14
C GLY A 124 -5.14 -10.13 2.84
N ILE A 125 -3.95 -10.04 3.46
CA ILE A 125 -2.98 -8.97 3.17
C ILE A 125 -2.45 -9.10 1.73
N PRO A 126 -1.94 -10.27 1.26
CA PRO A 126 -1.53 -10.43 -0.13
C PRO A 126 -2.67 -10.15 -1.13
N PHE A 127 -3.89 -10.60 -0.81
CA PHE A 127 -5.06 -10.33 -1.64
C PHE A 127 -5.37 -8.83 -1.73
N THR A 128 -5.30 -8.12 -0.59
CA THR A 128 -5.49 -6.67 -0.52
C THR A 128 -4.40 -5.93 -1.30
N LEU A 129 -3.14 -6.34 -1.20
CA LEU A 129 -2.04 -5.76 -1.98
C LEU A 129 -2.26 -5.94 -3.49
N LEU A 130 -2.71 -7.12 -3.92
CA LEU A 130 -3.07 -7.37 -5.32
C LEU A 130 -4.22 -6.46 -5.77
N PHE A 131 -5.29 -6.38 -4.97
CA PHE A 131 -6.44 -5.53 -5.22
C PHE A 131 -6.04 -4.06 -5.35
N LEU A 132 -5.32 -3.52 -4.36
CA LEU A 132 -4.86 -2.13 -4.35
C LEU A 132 -3.96 -1.84 -5.55
N THR A 133 -3.02 -2.73 -5.88
CA THR A 133 -2.15 -2.58 -7.04
C THR A 133 -2.95 -2.53 -8.34
N ALA A 134 -3.90 -3.45 -8.54
CA ALA A 134 -4.72 -3.49 -9.75
C ALA A 134 -5.57 -2.21 -9.90
N VAL A 135 -6.16 -1.75 -8.80
CA VAL A 135 -6.98 -0.53 -8.77
C VAL A 135 -6.12 0.71 -9.05
N VAL A 136 -5.00 0.88 -8.35
CA VAL A 136 -4.08 2.01 -8.52
C VAL A 136 -3.53 2.07 -9.95
N GLN A 137 -3.11 0.93 -10.52
CA GLN A 137 -2.61 0.86 -11.90
C GLN A 137 -3.68 1.19 -12.93
N ARG A 138 -4.97 0.90 -12.65
CA ARG A 138 -6.07 1.33 -13.51
C ARG A 138 -6.32 2.83 -13.38
N ILE A 139 -6.39 3.36 -12.16
CA ILE A 139 -6.67 4.77 -11.89
C ILE A 139 -5.57 5.68 -12.43
N ILE A 140 -4.30 5.34 -12.25
CA ILE A 140 -3.16 6.19 -12.67
C ILE A 140 -3.12 6.44 -14.18
N VAL A 141 -3.65 5.51 -14.99
CA VAL A 141 -3.76 5.71 -16.45
C VAL A 141 -4.67 6.90 -16.76
N TYR A 142 -5.80 7.01 -16.07
CA TYR A 142 -6.77 8.08 -16.28
C TYR A 142 -6.41 9.37 -15.55
N VAL A 143 -5.90 9.26 -14.33
CA VAL A 143 -5.60 10.42 -13.48
C VAL A 143 -4.26 11.05 -13.84
N THR A 144 -3.23 10.28 -14.20
CA THR A 144 -1.88 10.80 -14.41
C THR A 144 -1.43 10.68 -15.86
N ARG A 145 -1.46 9.48 -16.46
CA ARG A 145 -0.83 9.26 -17.78
C ARG A 145 -1.56 9.97 -18.92
N ARG A 146 -2.89 9.90 -18.98
CA ARG A 146 -3.71 10.55 -20.02
C ARG A 146 -3.63 12.09 -19.97
N PRO A 147 -3.79 12.76 -18.81
CA PRO A 147 -3.69 14.21 -18.74
C PRO A 147 -2.29 14.73 -19.08
N VAL A 148 -1.24 14.11 -18.52
CA VAL A 148 0.15 14.51 -18.82
C VAL A 148 0.46 14.38 -20.31
N LEU A 149 0.01 13.30 -20.95
CA LEU A 149 0.18 13.11 -22.40
C LEU A 149 -0.63 14.13 -23.20
N TYR A 150 -1.87 14.42 -22.79
CA TYR A 150 -2.72 15.41 -23.45
C TYR A 150 -2.08 16.80 -23.43
N PHE A 151 -1.57 17.25 -22.28
CA PHE A 151 -0.91 18.56 -22.17
C PHE A 151 0.41 18.62 -22.96
N HIS A 152 1.19 17.54 -22.97
CA HIS A 152 2.39 17.43 -23.79
C HIS A 152 2.08 17.54 -25.28
N ILE A 153 1.09 16.79 -25.79
CA ILE A 153 0.75 16.77 -27.22
C ILE A 153 0.07 18.07 -27.65
N ARG A 154 -0.86 18.59 -26.84
CA ARG A 154 -1.70 19.73 -27.23
C ARG A 154 -0.97 21.07 -27.13
N TRP A 155 -0.14 21.27 -26.09
CA TRP A 155 0.55 22.54 -25.85
C TRP A 155 2.07 22.48 -26.13
N GLY A 156 2.62 21.31 -26.45
CA GLY A 156 4.04 21.17 -26.80
C GLY A 156 5.01 21.34 -25.62
N PHE A 157 4.53 21.31 -24.38
CA PHE A 157 5.38 21.41 -23.19
C PHE A 157 6.26 20.17 -22.99
N SER A 158 7.40 20.34 -22.31
CA SER A 158 8.27 19.21 -21.97
C SER A 158 7.59 18.24 -21.00
N LYS A 159 7.68 16.93 -21.28
CA LYS A 159 7.00 15.89 -20.50
C LYS A 159 7.36 15.91 -19.02
N GLN A 160 8.61 16.27 -18.69
CA GLN A 160 9.11 16.33 -17.32
C GLN A 160 8.46 17.44 -16.50
N ILE A 161 8.39 18.66 -17.04
CA ILE A 161 7.79 19.81 -16.35
C ILE A 161 6.30 19.58 -16.13
N VAL A 162 5.59 19.11 -17.16
CA VAL A 162 4.15 18.79 -17.06
C VAL A 162 3.91 17.72 -16.00
N ALA A 163 4.73 16.67 -15.94
CA ALA A 163 4.59 15.62 -14.93
C ALA A 163 4.82 16.15 -13.50
N ILE A 164 5.81 17.02 -13.29
CA ILE A 164 6.06 17.63 -11.98
C ILE A 164 4.88 18.53 -11.56
N ILE A 165 4.43 19.42 -12.44
CA ILE A 165 3.28 20.31 -12.15
C ILE A 165 2.03 19.47 -11.86
N HIS A 166 1.76 18.45 -12.67
CA HIS A 166 0.64 17.54 -12.47
C HIS A 166 0.73 16.81 -11.12
N ALA A 167 1.90 16.29 -10.75
CA ALA A 167 2.10 15.61 -9.47
C ALA A 167 1.87 16.55 -8.29
N MET A 168 2.35 17.80 -8.37
CA MET A 168 2.12 18.82 -7.34
C MET A 168 0.64 19.18 -7.21
N VAL A 169 -0.06 19.39 -8.33
CA VAL A 169 -1.51 19.69 -8.34
C VAL A 169 -2.31 18.50 -7.79
N LEU A 170 -2.00 17.28 -8.22
CA LEU A 170 -2.64 16.07 -7.73
C LEU A 170 -2.42 15.90 -6.22
N GLY A 171 -1.20 16.13 -5.73
CA GLY A 171 -0.88 16.11 -4.31
C GLY A 171 -1.69 17.14 -3.51
N PHE A 172 -1.78 18.37 -4.01
CA PHE A 172 -2.58 19.43 -3.37
C PHE A 172 -4.08 19.07 -3.32
N ILE A 173 -4.63 18.52 -4.40
CA ILE A 173 -6.02 18.05 -4.45
C ILE A 173 -6.24 16.94 -3.42
N THR A 174 -5.36 15.93 -3.38
CA THR A 174 -5.48 14.82 -2.42
C THR A 174 -5.39 15.31 -0.97
N VAL A 175 -4.44 16.19 -0.65
CA VAL A 175 -4.33 16.78 0.70
C VAL A 175 -5.62 17.54 1.05
N SER A 176 -6.17 18.31 0.12
CA SER A 176 -7.41 19.06 0.36
C SER A 176 -8.62 18.13 0.55
N CYS A 177 -8.79 17.14 -0.33
CA CYS A 177 -9.97 16.27 -0.36
C CYS A 177 -9.95 15.13 0.67
N PHE A 178 -8.78 14.63 1.06
CA PHE A 178 -8.67 13.47 1.95
C PHE A 178 -8.11 13.79 3.34
N PHE A 179 -7.56 15.00 3.55
CA PHE A 179 -7.08 15.45 4.86
C PHE A 179 -7.85 16.67 5.34
N LEU A 180 -7.79 17.81 4.63
CA LEU A 180 -8.38 19.07 5.13
C LEU A 180 -9.91 19.00 5.26
N ILE A 181 -10.61 18.56 4.20
CA ILE A 181 -12.07 18.44 4.22
C ILE A 181 -12.53 17.40 5.25
N PRO A 182 -12.00 16.15 5.27
CA PRO A 182 -12.37 15.17 6.30
C PRO A 182 -12.00 15.62 7.71
N ALA A 183 -10.87 16.28 7.93
CA ALA A 183 -10.52 16.82 9.25
C ALA A 183 -11.53 17.85 9.74
N ALA A 184 -12.01 18.73 8.86
CA ALA A 184 -13.08 19.66 9.20
C ALA A 184 -14.39 18.92 9.53
N ILE A 185 -14.73 17.88 8.76
CA ILE A 185 -15.92 17.05 9.02
C ILE A 185 -15.81 16.32 10.37
N PHE A 186 -14.68 15.64 10.64
CA PHE A 186 -14.47 14.94 11.90
C PHE A 186 -14.48 15.87 13.11
N SER A 187 -13.94 17.08 12.99
CA SER A 187 -14.00 18.08 14.07
C SER A 187 -15.41 18.59 14.40
N VAL A 188 -16.38 18.31 13.54
CA VAL A 188 -17.81 18.62 13.76
C VAL A 188 -18.60 17.37 14.17
N LEU A 189 -18.19 16.18 13.73
CA LEU A 189 -18.86 14.92 14.04
C LEU A 189 -18.42 14.31 15.37
N GLU A 190 -17.16 14.50 15.76
CA GLU A 190 -16.58 14.03 17.01
C GLU A 190 -16.47 15.21 17.98
N ASP A 191 -17.33 15.25 19.00
CA ASP A 191 -17.45 16.39 19.92
C ASP A 191 -16.15 16.67 20.71
N ASP A 192 -15.37 15.64 20.98
CA ASP A 192 -14.12 15.71 21.75
C ASP A 192 -12.90 16.06 20.90
N TRP A 193 -13.05 16.24 19.58
CA TRP A 193 -11.92 16.41 18.67
C TRP A 193 -11.82 17.83 18.14
N ASN A 194 -10.66 18.45 18.31
CA ASN A 194 -10.32 19.68 17.59
C ASN A 194 -9.85 19.37 16.14
N PHE A 195 -9.65 20.42 15.33
CA PHE A 195 -9.22 20.28 13.95
C PHE A 195 -7.84 19.61 13.82
N LEU A 196 -6.90 19.89 14.72
CA LEU A 196 -5.57 19.30 14.69
C LEU A 196 -5.63 17.80 14.98
N GLU A 197 -6.40 17.39 15.97
CA GLU A 197 -6.64 15.97 16.31
C GLU A 197 -7.33 15.24 15.15
N SER A 198 -8.32 15.88 14.54
CA SER A 198 -9.00 15.35 13.35
C SER A 198 -8.05 15.21 12.15
N PHE A 199 -7.18 16.20 11.92
CA PHE A 199 -6.16 16.13 10.86
C PHE A 199 -5.12 15.06 11.16
N TYR A 200 -4.68 14.96 12.41
CA TYR A 200 -3.77 13.94 12.89
C TYR A 200 -4.35 12.54 12.71
N PHE A 201 -5.62 12.33 13.06
CA PHE A 201 -6.37 11.10 12.78
C PHE A 201 -6.32 10.75 11.29
N CYS A 202 -6.70 11.67 10.40
CA CYS A 202 -6.64 11.44 8.96
C CYS A 202 -5.23 11.01 8.52
N PHE A 203 -4.19 11.66 9.05
CA PHE A 203 -2.81 11.36 8.73
C PHE A 203 -2.36 9.97 9.19
N ILE A 204 -2.51 9.63 10.47
CA ILE A 204 -2.08 8.32 11.00
C ILE A 204 -2.88 7.17 10.37
N SER A 205 -4.10 7.44 9.94
CA SER A 205 -5.00 6.45 9.35
C SER A 205 -4.65 6.15 7.89
N LEU A 206 -4.51 7.19 7.05
CA LEU A 206 -4.21 7.03 5.63
C LEU A 206 -2.75 6.68 5.35
N SER A 207 -1.85 6.94 6.30
CA SER A 207 -0.46 6.45 6.28
C SER A 207 -0.32 5.02 6.83
N THR A 208 -1.42 4.39 7.22
CA THR A 208 -1.48 3.04 7.81
C THR A 208 -0.58 2.87 9.04
N ILE A 209 -0.39 3.94 9.82
CA ILE A 209 0.30 3.87 11.13
C ILE A 209 -0.68 3.34 12.18
N GLY A 210 -1.88 3.90 12.24
CA GLY A 210 -2.99 3.42 13.07
C GLY A 210 -2.70 3.29 14.56
N LEU A 211 -2.28 4.38 15.22
CA LEU A 211 -1.99 4.36 16.66
C LEU A 211 -3.21 4.03 17.53
N GLY A 212 -4.40 4.43 17.09
CA GLY A 212 -5.66 4.07 17.75
C GLY A 212 -6.02 4.88 19.00
N ASP A 213 -5.23 5.92 19.28
CA ASP A 213 -5.55 7.00 20.22
C ASP A 213 -6.80 7.78 19.80
N TYR A 214 -6.99 7.96 18.49
CA TYR A 214 -8.20 8.54 17.90
C TYR A 214 -8.87 7.53 16.97
N VAL A 215 -10.11 7.15 17.29
CA VAL A 215 -10.95 6.30 16.43
C VAL A 215 -12.36 6.88 16.37
N PRO A 216 -12.85 7.26 15.18
CA PRO A 216 -14.17 7.85 15.03
C PRO A 216 -15.24 6.78 15.22
N GLY A 217 -16.42 7.18 15.66
CA GLY A 217 -17.53 6.25 15.86
C GLY A 217 -17.56 5.58 17.24
N GLU A 218 -16.76 6.06 18.20
CA GLU A 218 -16.66 5.52 19.56
C GLU A 218 -17.30 6.42 20.63
N GLY A 219 -17.79 7.60 20.25
CA GLY A 219 -18.47 8.52 21.16
C GLY A 219 -19.77 7.96 21.76
N TYR A 220 -20.14 8.45 22.94
CA TYR A 220 -21.38 8.07 23.62
C TYR A 220 -22.62 8.58 22.86
N ASN A 221 -23.66 7.75 22.71
CA ASN A 221 -24.94 8.12 22.08
C ASN A 221 -24.88 8.66 20.63
N GLN A 222 -23.93 8.22 19.81
CA GLN A 222 -23.89 8.60 18.40
C GLN A 222 -25.08 8.03 17.61
N LYS A 223 -25.94 8.90 17.09
CA LYS A 223 -27.03 8.52 16.19
C LYS A 223 -26.47 8.03 14.86
N PHE A 224 -27.03 6.94 14.32
CA PHE A 224 -26.61 6.32 13.06
C PHE A 224 -25.15 5.80 13.03
N ARG A 225 -24.62 5.36 14.18
CA ARG A 225 -23.26 4.78 14.31
C ARG A 225 -22.92 3.75 13.24
N GLU A 226 -23.85 2.85 12.91
CA GLU A 226 -23.65 1.80 11.90
C GLU A 226 -23.30 2.37 10.51
N LEU A 227 -24.09 3.35 10.03
CA LEU A 227 -23.84 4.00 8.74
C LEU A 227 -22.55 4.81 8.77
N TYR A 228 -22.26 5.44 9.91
CA TYR A 228 -21.04 6.20 10.09
C TYR A 228 -19.79 5.30 10.02
N LYS A 229 -19.77 4.15 10.71
CA LYS A 229 -18.69 3.16 10.63
C LYS A 229 -18.47 2.62 9.21
N ILE A 230 -19.54 2.36 8.47
CA ILE A 230 -19.44 1.99 7.05
C ILE A 230 -18.83 3.14 6.23
N GLY A 231 -19.28 4.38 6.47
CA GLY A 231 -18.75 5.58 5.84
C GLY A 231 -17.24 5.77 6.09
N ILE A 232 -16.81 5.60 7.34
CA ILE A 232 -15.38 5.65 7.72
C ILE A 232 -14.60 4.54 7.02
N THR A 233 -15.13 3.31 6.98
CA THR A 233 -14.49 2.18 6.29
C THR A 233 -14.25 2.49 4.81
N CYS A 234 -15.27 3.03 4.12
CA CYS A 234 -15.17 3.48 2.74
C CYS A 234 -14.16 4.63 2.59
N TYR A 235 -14.19 5.61 3.48
CA TYR A 235 -13.25 6.73 3.49
C TYR A 235 -11.80 6.25 3.60
N LEU A 236 -11.49 5.36 4.54
CA LEU A 236 -10.14 4.84 4.73
C LEU A 236 -9.67 4.05 3.50
N LEU A 237 -10.54 3.23 2.90
CA LEU A 237 -10.22 2.49 1.69
C LEU A 237 -9.94 3.42 0.49
N LEU A 238 -10.83 4.38 0.24
CA LEU A 238 -10.70 5.36 -0.84
C LEU A 238 -9.47 6.27 -0.63
N GLY A 239 -9.25 6.70 0.61
CA GLY A 239 -8.11 7.52 1.02
C GLY A 239 -6.79 6.80 0.83
N LEU A 240 -6.70 5.53 1.21
CA LEU A 240 -5.52 4.69 0.98
C LEU A 240 -5.24 4.56 -0.52
N ILE A 241 -6.27 4.29 -1.35
CA ILE A 241 -6.12 4.24 -2.81
C ILE A 241 -5.61 5.59 -3.35
N ALA A 242 -6.15 6.71 -2.89
CA ALA A 242 -5.71 8.04 -3.31
C ALA A 242 -4.24 8.31 -2.92
N MET A 243 -3.84 7.94 -1.71
CA MET A 243 -2.45 8.06 -1.26
C MET A 243 -1.50 7.21 -2.09
N LEU A 244 -1.88 5.98 -2.43
CA LEU A 244 -1.09 5.11 -3.30
C LEU A 244 -0.99 5.65 -4.74
N VAL A 245 -2.06 6.24 -5.28
CA VAL A 245 -2.02 6.89 -6.61
C VAL A 245 -1.08 8.09 -6.61
N VAL A 246 -1.11 8.91 -5.57
CA VAL A 246 -0.18 10.05 -5.41
C VAL A 246 1.25 9.53 -5.29
N LEU A 247 1.50 8.56 -4.42
CA LEU A 247 2.82 7.95 -4.22
C LEU A 247 3.38 7.36 -5.52
N GLU A 248 2.58 6.60 -6.27
CA GLU A 248 2.99 6.02 -7.54
C GLU A 248 3.26 7.12 -8.59
N THR A 249 2.45 8.19 -8.60
CA THR A 249 2.66 9.36 -9.48
C THR A 249 3.98 10.07 -9.19
N PHE A 250 4.33 10.27 -7.91
CA PHE A 250 5.64 10.79 -7.53
C PHE A 250 6.76 9.79 -7.90
N CYS A 251 6.59 8.51 -7.61
CA CYS A 251 7.55 7.45 -7.98
C CYS A 251 7.77 7.33 -9.51
N GLU A 252 6.80 7.74 -10.33
CA GLU A 252 6.93 7.77 -11.78
C GLU A 252 7.79 8.95 -12.31
N LEU A 253 8.03 9.99 -11.49
CA LEU A 253 8.83 11.16 -11.88
C LEU A 253 10.28 10.78 -12.23
N HIS A 254 10.81 11.42 -13.26
CA HIS A 254 12.16 11.15 -13.77
C HIS A 254 13.24 11.32 -12.70
N GLU A 255 13.17 12.37 -11.90
CA GLU A 255 14.14 12.66 -10.84
C GLU A 255 14.11 11.60 -9.74
N LEU A 256 12.93 11.15 -9.32
CA LEU A 256 12.79 10.08 -8.33
C LEU A 256 13.24 8.72 -8.89
N LYS A 257 12.97 8.43 -10.17
CA LYS A 257 13.52 7.23 -10.83
C LYS A 257 15.04 7.25 -10.89
N LYS A 258 15.65 8.40 -11.16
CA LYS A 258 17.11 8.57 -11.19
C LYS A 258 17.70 8.44 -9.78
N PHE A 259 17.08 9.07 -8.78
CA PHE A 259 17.46 8.95 -7.38
C PHE A 259 17.38 7.49 -6.90
N ARG A 260 16.26 6.80 -7.18
CA ARG A 260 16.07 5.40 -6.84
C ARG A 260 17.17 4.51 -7.44
N LYS A 261 17.47 4.67 -8.74
CA LYS A 261 18.54 3.92 -9.44
C LYS A 261 19.93 4.09 -8.82
N LEU A 262 20.18 5.12 -8.00
CA LEU A 262 21.47 5.31 -7.32
C LEU A 262 21.74 4.24 -6.24
N PHE A 263 20.69 3.71 -5.62
CA PHE A 263 20.78 2.77 -4.51
C PHE A 263 20.67 1.31 -4.92
N TYR A 264 20.13 1.02 -6.11
CA TYR A 264 20.07 -0.34 -6.61
C TYR A 264 21.44 -0.82 -7.08
N VAL A 265 21.72 -2.10 -6.82
CA VAL A 265 22.82 -2.79 -7.50
C VAL A 265 22.44 -2.81 -8.98
N LYS A 266 23.31 -2.24 -9.82
CA LYS A 266 23.18 -2.35 -11.27
C LYS A 266 23.34 -3.84 -11.57
N LYS A 267 22.26 -4.55 -11.94
CA LYS A 267 22.37 -5.91 -12.44
C LYS A 267 23.24 -5.79 -13.69
N ASP A 268 24.44 -6.38 -13.67
CA ASP A 268 25.31 -6.35 -14.84
C ASP A 268 24.57 -7.01 -16.01
N LYS A 269 24.61 -6.33 -17.15
CA LYS A 269 23.96 -6.72 -18.41
C LYS A 269 24.69 -7.92 -19.06
N GLU A 270 24.91 -9.00 -18.32
CA GLU A 270 25.44 -10.24 -18.92
C GLU A 270 24.31 -11.21 -19.28
N GLU A 271 23.19 -11.24 -18.54
CA GLU A 271 22.04 -12.13 -18.87
C GLU A 271 21.23 -11.69 -20.11
N ASP A 272 21.24 -10.40 -20.48
CA ASP A 272 20.52 -9.93 -21.67
C ASP A 272 21.27 -10.22 -22.98
N GLN A 273 22.59 -10.45 -22.95
CA GLN A 273 23.34 -10.83 -24.15
C GLN A 273 23.27 -12.34 -24.43
N VAL A 274 23.16 -13.17 -23.39
CA VAL A 274 23.04 -14.63 -23.56
C VAL A 274 21.69 -14.99 -24.18
N ASN A 275 20.59 -14.35 -23.74
CA ASN A 275 19.26 -14.59 -24.31
C ASN A 275 19.10 -14.09 -25.76
N ILE A 276 19.88 -13.09 -26.19
CA ILE A 276 19.87 -12.62 -27.59
C ILE A 276 20.72 -13.57 -28.47
N MET A 277 21.85 -14.08 -27.97
CA MET A 277 22.65 -15.07 -28.70
C MET A 277 21.96 -16.43 -28.83
N GLU A 278 21.20 -16.88 -27.82
CA GLU A 278 20.45 -18.14 -27.88
C GLU A 278 19.27 -18.05 -28.88
N HIS A 279 18.59 -16.90 -28.93
CA HIS A 279 17.50 -16.67 -29.88
C HIS A 279 17.99 -16.51 -31.34
N ASP A 280 19.18 -15.95 -31.56
CA ASP A 280 19.81 -15.91 -32.89
C ASP A 280 20.34 -17.29 -33.32
N GLN A 281 20.86 -18.11 -32.41
CA GLN A 281 21.29 -19.47 -32.77
C GLN A 281 20.12 -20.42 -33.07
N LEU A 282 18.99 -20.30 -32.35
CA LEU A 282 17.79 -21.11 -32.61
C LEU A 282 17.00 -20.66 -33.84
N SER A 283 17.08 -19.37 -34.22
CA SER A 283 16.48 -18.86 -35.46
C SER A 283 17.30 -19.21 -36.71
N PHE A 284 18.63 -19.30 -36.61
CA PHE A 284 19.47 -19.77 -37.73
C PHE A 284 19.43 -21.29 -37.93
N SER A 285 19.31 -22.10 -36.85
CA SER A 285 19.19 -23.55 -37.00
C SER A 285 17.85 -23.97 -37.61
N SER A 286 16.75 -23.29 -37.24
CA SER A 286 15.42 -23.58 -37.79
C SER A 286 15.25 -23.22 -39.28
N ILE A 287 15.98 -22.22 -39.78
CA ILE A 287 16.01 -21.88 -41.21
C ILE A 287 16.86 -22.88 -42.01
N SER A 288 17.95 -23.38 -41.44
CA SER A 288 18.79 -24.40 -42.10
C SER A 288 18.08 -25.76 -42.21
N ASP A 289 17.29 -26.15 -41.20
CA ASP A 289 16.53 -27.40 -41.22
C ASP A 289 15.27 -27.31 -42.13
N GLN A 290 14.61 -26.14 -42.21
CA GLN A 290 13.52 -25.93 -43.17
C GLN A 290 13.99 -25.89 -44.63
N ALA A 291 15.18 -25.33 -44.91
CA ALA A 291 15.75 -25.33 -46.26
C ALA A 291 16.23 -26.72 -46.72
N ALA A 292 16.64 -27.59 -45.79
CA ALA A 292 16.97 -28.98 -46.08
C ALA A 292 15.72 -29.84 -46.33
N SER A 293 14.65 -29.65 -45.54
CA SER A 293 13.37 -30.36 -45.73
C SER A 293 12.63 -29.97 -47.02
N MET A 294 12.67 -28.69 -47.44
CA MET A 294 12.03 -28.27 -48.70
C MET A 294 12.72 -28.82 -49.96
N LYS A 295 13.98 -29.27 -49.87
CA LYS A 295 14.69 -29.87 -51.02
C LYS A 295 14.37 -31.35 -51.23
N ASP A 296 13.95 -32.07 -50.19
CA ASP A 296 13.55 -33.48 -50.32
C ASP A 296 12.08 -33.64 -50.76
N ASP A 297 11.18 -32.75 -50.34
CA ASP A 297 9.76 -32.81 -50.75
C ASP A 297 9.53 -32.39 -52.21
N GLN A 298 10.43 -31.60 -52.80
CA GLN A 298 10.32 -31.19 -54.21
C GLN A 298 10.86 -32.24 -55.20
N LYS A 299 11.49 -33.31 -54.70
CA LYS A 299 11.98 -34.45 -55.51
C LYS A 299 10.97 -35.60 -55.63
N ALA A 300 9.85 -35.54 -54.89
CA ALA A 300 8.86 -36.63 -54.82
C ALA A 300 7.62 -36.43 -55.71
N ASN A 301 7.54 -35.34 -56.49
CA ASN A 301 6.33 -34.96 -57.24
C ASN A 301 6.58 -34.53 -58.71
N GLU A 302 7.49 -35.20 -59.42
CA GLU A 302 7.53 -35.11 -60.90
C GLU A 302 6.75 -36.29 -61.53
N PRO A 303 5.78 -36.02 -62.42
CA PRO A 303 5.09 -37.06 -63.18
C PRO A 303 6.01 -37.61 -64.29
N PHE A 304 6.00 -38.93 -64.40
CA PHE A 304 6.64 -39.75 -65.41
C PHE A 304 6.32 -39.26 -66.83
N VAL A 305 7.31 -38.70 -67.55
CA VAL A 305 7.22 -38.44 -68.99
C VAL A 305 8.17 -39.37 -69.74
N THR A 306 7.58 -40.14 -70.62
CA THR A 306 8.16 -41.18 -71.47
C THR A 306 9.23 -40.62 -72.41
N SER A 307 10.36 -41.32 -72.50
CA SER A 307 11.41 -41.11 -73.49
C SER A 307 10.93 -41.35 -74.92
N GLN A 308 11.06 -40.36 -75.81
CA GLN A 308 11.13 -40.58 -77.26
C GLN A 308 12.50 -40.17 -77.80
N SER A 309 13.13 -41.11 -78.48
CA SER A 309 14.40 -41.04 -79.21
C SER A 309 14.32 -40.14 -80.45
N PRO A 310 15.38 -39.41 -80.83
CA PRO A 310 15.43 -38.69 -82.09
C PRO A 310 15.86 -39.62 -83.24
N THR A 311 15.03 -39.74 -84.27
CA THR A 311 15.40 -40.34 -85.56
C THR A 311 16.26 -39.36 -86.36
N SER A 312 17.49 -39.79 -86.65
CA SER A 312 18.40 -39.21 -87.64
C SER A 312 17.82 -39.30 -89.05
N ASN A 313 18.05 -38.29 -89.87
CA ASN A 313 18.41 -38.49 -91.27
C ASN A 313 19.03 -37.20 -91.83
N ASP A 314 20.33 -37.28 -92.11
CA ASP A 314 21.04 -36.36 -92.97
C ASP A 314 21.58 -37.15 -94.18
N SER A 315 21.24 -36.62 -95.35
CA SER A 315 21.90 -36.69 -96.66
C SER A 315 22.82 -37.88 -97.01
N SER A 316 22.41 -38.65 -98.03
CA SER A 316 23.31 -39.44 -98.88
C SER A 316 23.50 -38.78 -100.25
N LEU A 317 24.76 -38.69 -100.65
CA LEU A 317 25.29 -38.33 -101.95
C LEU A 317 24.71 -39.12 -103.15
N ASN A 318 24.83 -38.47 -104.32
CA ASN A 318 25.12 -38.98 -105.67
C ASN A 318 23.99 -39.45 -106.60
N ASN A 319 23.99 -38.74 -107.75
CA ASN A 319 23.47 -39.04 -109.10
C ASN A 319 21.95 -39.03 -109.33
#